data_AF-A0A9X4KWM3-F1
#
_entry.id   AF-A0A9X4KWM3-F1
#
_cell.length_a   1.000
_cell.length_b   1.000
_cell.length_c   1.000
_cell.angle_alpha   90.00
_cell.angle_beta   90.00
_cell.angle_gamma   90.00
#
_symmetry.space_group_name_H-M   'P 1'
#
loop_
_entity.id
_entity.type
_entity.pdbx_description
1 polymer ?
#
loop_
_entity_poly.entity_id
_entity_poly.type
_entity_poly.pdbx_seq_one_letter_code
_entity_poly.pdbx_strand_id
1 'polypeptide(L)'
;MSIAWTRIRRQIAWWTAGLLALQLFAGLGVVNVASAAIAADAFADQPGGESQWVVAGSFTDWNQAPATSAGRMKHLVGGFYAYSVVLPSGTHEFKLTKNGTWEGFSNGGDNFSLTLAEETKVNFYVNEEIGQARITASGVTGLAQYAPALGEDKWPRLVGSLQRALGGVRRLVAVHFGAALRRLQL
;
A
#
# COMPACT_ATOMS: atom_id res chain seq x y z
N MET A 1 51.38 -4.73 -56.71
CA MET A 1 50.01 -5.21 -56.47
C MET A 1 49.66 -5.12 -54.96
N SER A 2 49.74 -3.93 -54.32
CA SER A 2 49.56 -3.82 -52.85
C SER A 2 48.76 -2.59 -52.36
N ILE A 3 48.38 -1.66 -53.24
CA ILE A 3 47.72 -0.40 -52.86
C ILE A 3 46.19 -0.56 -52.67
N ALA A 4 45.58 -1.55 -53.34
CA ALA A 4 44.14 -1.80 -53.23
C ALA A 4 43.73 -2.41 -51.87
N TRP A 5 44.60 -3.25 -51.30
CA TRP A 5 44.33 -3.96 -50.03
C TRP A 5 44.37 -3.05 -48.79
N THR A 6 45.20 -2.00 -48.80
CA THR A 6 45.31 -1.04 -47.69
C THR A 6 44.12 -0.08 -47.62
N ARG A 7 43.55 0.31 -48.77
CA ARG A 7 42.34 1.16 -48.82
C ARG A 7 41.09 0.43 -48.32
N ILE A 8 40.94 -0.85 -48.67
CA ILE A 8 39.82 -1.70 -48.21
C ILE A 8 39.87 -1.94 -46.70
N ARG A 9 41.07 -2.20 -46.15
CA ARG A 9 41.26 -2.36 -44.69
C ARG A 9 40.95 -1.10 -43.90
N ARG A 10 41.31 0.08 -44.42
CA ARG A 10 40.91 1.36 -43.81
C ARG A 10 39.39 1.51 -43.83
N GLN A 11 38.75 1.32 -44.97
CA GLN A 11 37.28 1.43 -45.10
C GLN A 11 36.56 0.53 -44.07
N ILE A 12 36.95 -0.75 -43.96
CA ILE A 12 36.34 -1.69 -43.00
C ILE A 12 36.53 -1.24 -41.54
N ALA A 13 37.71 -0.69 -41.19
CA ALA A 13 37.98 -0.17 -39.85
C ALA A 13 37.10 1.04 -39.48
N TRP A 14 36.83 1.94 -40.45
CA TRP A 14 35.92 3.06 -40.25
C TRP A 14 34.46 2.60 -40.08
N TRP A 15 34.04 1.58 -40.83
CA TRP A 15 32.70 0.97 -40.69
C TRP A 15 32.50 0.26 -39.34
N THR A 16 33.51 -0.45 -38.85
CA THR A 16 33.45 -1.11 -37.52
C THR A 16 33.48 -0.11 -36.38
N ALA A 17 34.27 0.95 -36.47
CA ALA A 17 34.28 2.04 -35.49
C ALA A 17 32.93 2.79 -35.44
N GLY A 18 32.31 3.03 -36.60
CA GLY A 18 30.97 3.63 -36.69
C GLY A 18 29.88 2.75 -36.07
N LEU A 19 29.94 1.43 -36.31
CA LEU A 19 29.01 0.46 -35.72
C LEU A 19 29.18 0.34 -34.20
N LEU A 20 30.41 0.39 -33.69
CA LEU A 20 30.68 0.39 -32.24
C LEU A 20 30.25 1.70 -31.56
N ALA A 21 30.41 2.85 -32.23
CA ALA A 21 29.95 4.13 -31.70
C ALA A 21 28.41 4.24 -31.64
N LEU A 22 27.69 3.60 -32.57
CA LEU A 22 26.22 3.56 -32.56
C LEU A 22 25.67 2.71 -31.40
N GLN A 23 26.41 1.69 -30.96
CA GLN A 23 25.99 0.80 -29.87
C GLN A 23 26.03 1.46 -28.48
N LEU A 24 26.73 2.59 -28.32
CA LEU A 24 26.79 3.32 -27.05
C LEU A 24 25.55 4.19 -26.77
N PHE A 25 24.73 4.49 -27.78
CA PHE A 25 23.52 5.31 -27.60
C PHE A 25 22.23 4.50 -27.39
N ALA A 26 22.25 3.19 -27.59
CA ALA A 26 21.07 2.33 -27.42
C ALA A 26 20.76 1.94 -25.96
N GLY A 27 21.60 2.36 -24.99
CA GLY A 27 21.49 1.96 -23.58
C GLY A 27 20.75 2.93 -22.66
N LEU A 28 20.40 4.14 -23.12
CA LEU A 28 19.62 5.11 -22.33
C LEU A 28 18.13 4.83 -22.48
N GLY A 29 17.69 3.67 -21.98
CA GLY A 29 16.29 3.45 -21.70
C GLY A 29 15.87 4.46 -20.63
N VAL A 30 15.02 5.41 -21.00
CA VAL A 30 14.26 6.19 -20.02
C VAL A 30 13.46 5.16 -19.22
N VAL A 31 13.97 4.82 -18.04
CA VAL A 31 13.18 4.14 -17.02
C VAL A 31 12.08 5.13 -16.67
N ASN A 32 10.92 4.96 -17.29
CA ASN A 32 9.71 5.65 -16.89
C ASN A 32 9.33 5.01 -15.55
N VAL A 33 9.94 5.50 -14.48
CA VAL A 33 9.54 5.16 -13.12
C VAL A 33 8.20 5.85 -12.95
N ALA A 34 7.13 5.16 -13.36
CA ALA A 34 5.78 5.58 -13.04
C ALA A 34 5.75 5.79 -11.52
N SER A 35 5.59 7.05 -11.10
CA SER A 35 5.39 7.38 -9.70
C SER A 35 4.25 6.49 -9.21
N ALA A 36 4.51 5.65 -8.21
CA ALA A 36 3.45 4.89 -7.58
C ALA A 36 2.44 5.91 -7.03
N ALA A 37 1.24 5.93 -7.61
CA ALA A 37 0.18 6.81 -7.15
C ALA A 37 -0.04 6.58 -5.65
N ILE A 38 -0.17 7.67 -4.88
CA ILE A 38 -0.51 7.58 -3.47
C ILE A 38 -1.84 6.83 -3.35
N ALA A 39 -1.84 5.74 -2.60
CA ALA A 39 -3.01 4.89 -2.42
C ALA A 39 -3.23 4.64 -0.93
N ALA A 40 -4.50 4.57 -0.51
CA ALA A 40 -4.87 4.21 0.85
C ALA A 40 -4.47 2.75 1.15
N ASP A 41 -4.13 2.48 2.40
CA ASP A 41 -3.83 1.14 2.89
C ASP A 41 -5.12 0.30 2.96
N ALA A 42 -5.03 -0.96 2.51
CA ALA A 42 -6.14 -1.90 2.61
C ALA A 42 -6.04 -2.69 3.92
N PHE A 43 -6.99 -2.47 4.82
CA PHE A 43 -7.13 -3.24 6.06
C PHE A 43 -8.20 -4.33 5.92
N ALA A 44 -7.87 -5.55 6.35
CA ALA A 44 -8.84 -6.64 6.45
C ALA A 44 -9.64 -6.49 7.75
N ASP A 45 -10.98 -6.53 7.64
CA ASP A 45 -11.87 -6.47 8.80
C ASP A 45 -11.88 -7.83 9.51
N GLN A 46 -11.23 -7.91 10.67
CA GLN A 46 -11.14 -9.14 11.45
C GLN A 46 -12.39 -9.32 12.33
N PRO A 47 -12.84 -10.55 12.59
CA PRO A 47 -13.92 -10.79 13.55
C PRO A 47 -13.48 -10.42 14.97
N GLY A 48 -14.45 -10.25 15.88
CA GLY A 48 -14.21 -10.06 17.32
C GLY A 48 -14.17 -8.60 17.80
N GLY A 49 -14.38 -7.61 16.92
CA GLY A 49 -14.53 -6.22 17.34
C GLY A 49 -15.90 -6.00 18.00
N GLU A 50 -15.90 -5.51 19.24
CA GLU A 50 -17.13 -5.21 19.99
C GLU A 50 -17.78 -3.90 19.56
N SER A 51 -16.96 -2.99 19.02
CA SER A 51 -17.37 -1.64 18.64
C SER A 51 -17.24 -1.40 17.13
N GLN A 52 -17.98 -0.41 16.65
CA GLN A 52 -17.92 0.07 15.28
C GLN A 52 -17.43 1.52 15.28
N TRP A 53 -16.21 1.72 14.81
CA TRP A 53 -15.59 3.04 14.73
C TRP A 53 -15.69 3.63 13.32
N VAL A 54 -15.87 4.94 13.25
CA VAL A 54 -16.02 5.69 11.99
C VAL A 54 -15.24 6.99 12.09
N VAL A 55 -14.54 7.35 11.01
CA VAL A 55 -14.00 8.70 10.81
C VAL A 55 -15.05 9.54 10.09
N ALA A 56 -15.78 10.36 10.84
CA ALA A 56 -16.83 11.24 10.33
C ALA A 56 -16.27 12.65 10.14
N GLY A 57 -16.28 13.19 8.92
CA GLY A 57 -15.67 14.48 8.64
C GLY A 57 -16.05 15.04 7.27
N SER A 58 -15.37 16.12 6.88
CA SER A 58 -15.60 16.84 5.61
C SER A 58 -15.43 15.95 4.37
N PHE A 59 -14.62 14.89 4.47
CA PHE A 59 -14.35 13.93 3.39
C PHE A 59 -15.21 12.65 3.47
N THR A 60 -16.11 12.55 4.45
CA THR A 60 -17.07 11.44 4.60
C THR A 60 -18.50 11.94 4.82
N ASP A 61 -18.78 13.17 4.38
CA ASP A 61 -20.09 13.84 4.50
C ASP A 61 -20.65 13.85 5.93
N TRP A 62 -19.77 13.87 6.94
CA TRP A 62 -20.13 13.76 8.36
C TRP A 62 -20.96 12.51 8.70
N ASN A 63 -20.89 11.46 7.88
CA ASN A 63 -21.64 10.24 8.11
C ASN A 63 -20.96 9.38 9.18
N GLN A 64 -21.54 9.37 10.39
CA GLN A 64 -21.11 8.55 11.52
C GLN A 64 -21.72 7.13 11.53
N ALA A 65 -22.67 6.83 10.63
CA ALA A 65 -23.36 5.55 10.60
C ALA A 65 -22.44 4.45 10.04
N PRO A 66 -22.03 3.43 10.84
CA PRO A 66 -21.02 2.48 10.40
C PRO A 66 -21.43 1.66 9.19
N ALA A 67 -22.73 1.38 9.02
CA ALA A 67 -23.24 0.57 7.92
C ALA A 67 -23.09 1.24 6.54
N THR A 68 -23.01 2.58 6.49
CA THR A 68 -23.04 3.35 5.24
C THR A 68 -21.88 4.31 5.07
N SER A 69 -21.11 4.57 6.11
CA SER A 69 -20.02 5.53 6.07
C SER A 69 -18.81 5.02 5.28
N ALA A 70 -18.31 5.85 4.37
CA ALA A 70 -17.03 5.66 3.70
C ALA A 70 -15.84 5.70 4.69
N GLY A 71 -16.04 6.29 5.88
CA GLY A 71 -15.05 6.39 6.96
C GLY A 71 -15.05 5.21 7.93
N ARG A 72 -15.76 4.11 7.65
CA ARG A 72 -15.83 2.96 8.56
C ARG A 72 -14.43 2.35 8.77
N MET A 73 -13.99 2.35 10.02
CA MET A 73 -12.73 1.72 10.43
C MET A 73 -12.85 0.20 10.42
N LYS A 74 -11.74 -0.48 10.11
CA LYS A 74 -11.63 -1.94 10.13
C LYS A 74 -11.08 -2.40 11.46
N HIS A 75 -11.72 -3.40 12.05
CA HIS A 75 -11.18 -4.06 13.24
C HIS A 75 -9.97 -4.89 12.86
N LEU A 76 -8.87 -4.76 13.61
CA LEU A 76 -7.64 -5.49 13.37
C LEU A 76 -7.44 -6.61 14.39
N VAL A 77 -7.48 -6.28 15.69
CA VAL A 77 -7.35 -7.23 16.80
C VAL A 77 -7.69 -6.53 18.12
N GLY A 78 -8.37 -7.20 19.04
CA GLY A 78 -8.75 -6.64 20.34
C GLY A 78 -9.51 -5.31 20.18
N GLY A 79 -9.15 -4.29 20.95
CA GLY A 79 -9.69 -2.94 20.81
C GLY A 79 -9.11 -2.12 19.66
N PHE A 80 -8.33 -2.70 18.73
CA PHE A 80 -7.58 -1.96 17.71
C PHE A 80 -8.31 -1.88 16.36
N TYR A 81 -8.46 -0.65 15.87
CA TYR A 81 -9.16 -0.32 14.62
C TYR A 81 -8.32 0.62 13.77
N ALA A 82 -8.42 0.49 12.44
CA ALA A 82 -7.69 1.34 11.50
C ALA A 82 -8.54 1.78 10.30
N TYR A 83 -8.27 2.97 9.78
CA TYR A 83 -8.82 3.48 8.53
C TYR A 83 -7.73 4.24 7.77
N SER A 84 -7.69 4.09 6.44
CA SER A 84 -6.74 4.79 5.58
C SER A 84 -7.49 5.49 4.46
N VAL A 85 -7.07 6.71 4.14
CA VAL A 85 -7.66 7.54 3.08
C VAL A 85 -6.58 8.41 2.46
N VAL A 86 -6.74 8.74 1.19
CA VAL A 86 -5.93 9.76 0.51
C VAL A 86 -6.73 11.04 0.52
N LEU A 87 -6.20 12.09 1.14
CA LEU A 87 -6.85 13.39 1.24
C LEU A 87 -6.12 14.41 0.36
N PRO A 88 -6.84 15.26 -0.40
CA PRO A 88 -6.23 16.34 -1.15
C PRO A 88 -5.62 17.39 -0.22
N SER A 89 -4.77 18.27 -0.77
CA SER A 89 -4.30 19.47 -0.06
C SER A 89 -5.48 20.31 0.43
N GLY A 90 -5.32 20.96 1.57
CA GLY A 90 -6.35 21.81 2.17
C GLY A 90 -6.60 21.45 3.64
N THR A 91 -7.63 22.08 4.21
CA THR A 91 -8.05 21.83 5.58
C THR A 91 -9.23 20.87 5.61
N HIS A 92 -9.10 19.83 6.42
CA HIS A 92 -10.11 18.79 6.65
C HIS A 92 -10.50 18.80 8.11
N GLU A 93 -11.79 18.64 8.37
CA GLU A 93 -12.31 18.50 9.73
C GLU A 93 -12.91 17.13 9.93
N PHE A 94 -12.73 16.55 11.12
CA PHE A 94 -13.26 15.22 11.42
C PHE A 94 -13.41 14.96 12.93
N LYS A 95 -14.15 13.90 13.25
CA LYS A 95 -14.23 13.24 14.56
C LYS A 95 -14.08 11.73 14.39
N LEU A 96 -13.67 11.06 15.46
CA LEU A 96 -13.68 9.60 15.53
C LEU A 96 -14.86 9.18 16.38
N THR A 97 -15.89 8.66 15.72
CA THR A 97 -17.20 8.35 16.31
C THR A 97 -17.37 6.86 16.56
N LYS A 98 -18.08 6.51 17.62
CA LYS A 98 -18.31 5.13 18.06
C LYS A 98 -19.78 4.74 17.94
N ASN A 99 -20.04 3.55 17.38
CA ASN A 99 -21.35 2.88 17.32
C ASN A 99 -22.48 3.75 16.73
N GLY A 100 -22.18 4.60 15.75
CA GLY A 100 -23.18 5.49 15.14
C GLY A 100 -23.60 6.68 16.01
N THR A 101 -22.89 6.93 17.12
CA THR A 101 -23.09 8.07 18.01
C THR A 101 -21.95 9.07 17.85
N TRP A 102 -22.11 10.29 18.38
CA TRP A 102 -21.03 11.30 18.40
C TRP A 102 -20.05 11.13 19.57
N GLU A 103 -20.21 10.07 20.35
CA GLU A 103 -19.23 9.66 21.36
C GLU A 103 -17.95 9.13 20.71
N GLY A 104 -16.81 9.37 21.34
CA GLY A 104 -15.50 8.92 20.86
C GLY A 104 -14.42 9.97 21.07
N PHE A 105 -13.56 10.17 20.07
CA PHE A 105 -12.45 11.13 20.17
C PHE A 105 -12.77 12.41 19.41
N SER A 106 -12.49 13.53 20.08
CA SER A 106 -12.68 14.89 19.60
C SER A 106 -11.59 15.80 20.20
N ASN A 107 -11.46 17.01 19.68
CA ASN A 107 -10.56 18.01 20.25
C ASN A 107 -11.28 18.77 21.38
N GLY A 108 -11.45 18.12 22.53
CA GLY A 108 -12.15 18.72 23.67
C GLY A 108 -13.64 19.02 23.42
N GLY A 109 -14.30 18.21 22.59
CA GLY A 109 -15.68 18.43 22.14
C GLY A 109 -15.77 18.97 20.70
N ASP A 110 -14.74 19.69 20.24
CA ASP A 110 -14.68 20.24 18.89
C ASP A 110 -14.18 19.22 17.85
N ASN A 111 -14.30 19.58 16.57
CA ASN A 111 -13.71 18.81 15.48
C ASN A 111 -12.18 18.82 15.58
N PHE A 112 -11.53 17.73 15.18
CA PHE A 112 -10.12 17.80 14.81
C PHE A 112 -9.98 18.57 13.50
N SER A 113 -8.93 19.38 13.40
CA SER A 113 -8.57 20.09 12.17
C SER A 113 -7.22 19.58 11.66
N LEU A 114 -7.16 19.24 10.39
CA LEU A 114 -5.98 18.75 9.69
C LEU A 114 -5.74 19.59 8.44
N THR A 115 -4.61 20.30 8.38
CA THR A 115 -4.19 21.04 7.18
C THR A 115 -3.07 20.30 6.46
N LEU A 116 -3.28 20.02 5.18
CA LEU A 116 -2.34 19.33 4.30
C LEU A 116 -1.83 20.28 3.22
N ALA A 117 -0.52 20.34 3.01
CA ALA A 117 0.09 21.16 1.95
C ALA A 117 -0.08 20.53 0.55
N GLU A 118 -0.20 19.20 0.49
CA GLU A 118 -0.31 18.41 -0.73
C GLU A 118 -1.20 17.18 -0.49
N GLU A 119 -1.56 16.48 -1.56
CA GLU A 119 -2.29 15.22 -1.46
C GLU A 119 -1.50 14.21 -0.62
N THR A 120 -2.11 13.69 0.44
CA THR A 120 -1.42 12.88 1.47
C THR A 120 -2.24 11.66 1.85
N LYS A 121 -1.59 10.50 1.96
CA LYS A 121 -2.17 9.32 2.60
C LYS A 121 -2.19 9.50 4.12
N VAL A 122 -3.37 9.40 4.71
CA VAL A 122 -3.59 9.56 6.15
C VAL A 122 -4.18 8.27 6.71
N ASN A 123 -3.55 7.75 7.76
CA ASN A 123 -4.06 6.61 8.52
C ASN A 123 -4.53 7.09 9.88
N PHE A 124 -5.70 6.62 10.27
CA PHE A 124 -6.32 6.82 11.57
C PHE A 124 -6.32 5.50 12.33
N TYR A 125 -6.02 5.57 13.62
CA TYR A 125 -5.96 4.41 14.51
C TYR A 125 -6.74 4.69 15.77
N VAL A 126 -7.49 3.70 16.25
CA VAL A 126 -8.13 3.71 17.56
C VAL A 126 -7.72 2.44 18.30
N ASN A 127 -7.29 2.58 19.54
CA ASN A 127 -7.23 1.50 20.51
C ASN A 127 -8.18 1.85 21.65
N GLU A 128 -9.36 1.21 21.66
CA GLU A 128 -10.38 1.51 22.66
C GLU A 128 -10.11 0.89 24.03
N GLU A 129 -9.33 -0.19 24.11
CA GLU A 129 -8.95 -0.81 25.40
C GLU A 129 -8.12 0.15 26.25
N ILE A 130 -7.23 0.91 25.62
CA ILE A 130 -6.40 1.92 26.29
C ILE A 130 -6.95 3.34 26.14
N GLY A 131 -8.10 3.52 25.48
CA GLY A 131 -8.72 4.81 25.26
C GLY A 131 -7.83 5.80 24.49
N GLN A 132 -7.14 5.35 23.44
CA GLN A 132 -6.26 6.20 22.63
C GLN A 132 -6.63 6.18 21.16
N ALA A 133 -6.47 7.33 20.51
CA ALA A 133 -6.49 7.46 19.06
C ALA A 133 -5.21 8.11 18.54
N ARG A 134 -4.83 7.78 17.31
CA ARG A 134 -3.64 8.32 16.64
C ARG A 134 -3.89 8.54 15.16
N ILE A 135 -3.06 9.40 14.56
CA ILE A 135 -3.09 9.73 13.14
C ILE A 135 -1.67 9.80 12.58
N THR A 136 -1.44 9.44 11.32
CA THR A 136 -0.09 9.56 10.71
C THR A 136 0.29 11.01 10.39
N ALA A 137 -0.71 11.84 10.09
CA ALA A 137 -0.51 13.25 9.80
C ALA A 137 -0.05 14.02 11.05
N SER A 138 0.86 14.98 10.87
CA SER A 138 1.30 15.88 11.92
C SER A 138 0.34 17.06 12.08
N GLY A 139 0.48 17.82 13.17
CA GLY A 139 -0.18 19.12 13.33
C GLY A 139 -1.64 19.09 13.77
N VAL A 140 -2.20 17.92 14.12
CA VAL A 140 -3.57 17.82 14.66
C VAL A 140 -3.56 18.02 16.17
N THR A 141 -4.08 19.16 16.63
CA THR A 141 -4.25 19.43 18.06
C THR A 141 -5.19 18.41 18.70
N GLY A 142 -4.81 17.86 19.86
CA GLY A 142 -5.63 16.91 20.61
C GLY A 142 -5.58 15.46 20.09
N LEU A 143 -4.84 15.16 19.01
CA LEU A 143 -4.69 13.82 18.46
C LEU A 143 -3.21 13.48 18.25
N ALA A 144 -2.73 12.44 18.92
CA ALA A 144 -1.31 12.09 18.88
C ALA A 144 -0.88 11.58 17.50
N GLN A 145 0.24 12.09 17.00
CA GLN A 145 0.82 11.57 15.76
C GLN A 145 1.42 10.17 15.98
N TYR A 146 1.24 9.29 15.01
CA TYR A 146 1.98 8.03 14.89
C TYR A 146 2.93 8.09 13.69
N ALA A 147 4.23 8.16 13.99
CA ALA A 147 5.29 7.95 13.02
C ALA A 147 5.85 6.52 13.23
N PRO A 148 5.72 5.60 12.27
CA PRO A 148 6.31 4.27 12.38
C PRO A 148 7.82 4.36 12.60
N ALA A 149 8.32 3.75 13.67
CA ALA A 149 9.76 3.73 13.96
C ALA A 149 10.56 2.89 12.95
N LEU A 150 9.89 1.97 12.26
CA LEU A 150 10.46 1.09 11.26
C LEU A 150 9.77 1.30 9.92
N GLY A 151 10.57 1.34 8.85
CA GLY A 151 10.07 1.24 7.49
C GLY A 151 9.36 -0.09 7.26
N GLU A 152 8.43 -0.12 6.32
CA GLU A 152 7.60 -1.29 6.00
C GLU A 152 8.44 -2.53 5.63
N ASP A 153 9.63 -2.33 5.06
CA ASP A 153 10.61 -3.36 4.74
C ASP A 153 11.13 -4.11 5.97
N LYS A 154 11.08 -3.46 7.14
CA LYS A 154 11.54 -3.98 8.44
C LYS A 154 10.40 -4.47 9.31
N TRP A 155 9.16 -4.40 8.85
CA TRP A 155 8.03 -4.90 9.62
C TRP A 155 8.08 -6.43 9.71
N PRO A 156 7.77 -7.02 10.87
CA PRO A 156 7.68 -8.47 11.01
C PRO A 156 6.66 -9.03 10.01
N ARG A 157 7.10 -9.82 9.05
CA ARG A 157 6.21 -10.53 8.13
C ARG A 157 5.90 -11.91 8.69
N LEU A 158 4.63 -12.31 8.67
CA LEU A 158 4.18 -13.68 8.93
C LEU A 158 4.52 -14.63 7.75
N VAL A 159 5.67 -14.45 7.10
CA VAL A 159 6.08 -15.28 5.96
C VAL A 159 7.19 -16.23 6.39
N GLY A 160 7.15 -17.46 5.85
CA GLY A 160 8.17 -18.48 6.12
C GLY A 160 7.64 -19.69 6.88
N SER A 161 8.39 -20.17 7.88
CA SER A 161 8.06 -21.39 8.65
C SER A 161 6.80 -21.27 9.48
N LEU A 162 6.48 -20.08 10.00
CA LEU A 162 5.25 -19.78 10.74
C LEU A 162 3.98 -19.97 9.90
N GLN A 163 4.01 -19.63 8.61
CA GLN A 163 2.87 -19.87 7.72
C GLN A 163 2.58 -21.37 7.52
N ARG A 164 3.63 -22.21 7.49
CA ARG A 164 3.48 -23.67 7.46
C ARG A 164 2.96 -24.23 8.78
N ALA A 165 3.47 -23.73 9.90
CA ALA A 165 3.03 -24.14 11.24
C ALA A 165 1.55 -23.76 11.50
N LEU A 166 1.07 -22.67 10.89
CA LEU A 166 -0.31 -22.19 10.99
C LEU A 166 -1.24 -22.69 9.85
N GLY A 167 -0.82 -23.70 9.09
CA GLY A 167 -1.69 -24.40 8.12
C GLY A 167 -1.84 -23.75 6.74
N GLY A 168 -0.99 -22.79 6.37
CA GLY A 168 -0.96 -22.22 5.03
C GLY A 168 -0.40 -23.19 3.99
N VAL A 169 -1.24 -24.04 3.41
CA VAL A 169 -0.85 -24.98 2.35
C VAL A 169 -0.81 -24.25 1.00
N ARG A 170 0.33 -24.31 0.31
CA ARG A 170 0.42 -23.99 -1.13
C ARG A 170 -0.46 -24.95 -1.90
N ARG A 171 -1.67 -24.54 -2.28
CA ARG A 171 -2.49 -25.29 -3.23
C ARG A 171 -1.89 -25.10 -4.63
N LEU A 172 -0.96 -25.97 -5.00
CA LEU A 172 -0.57 -26.13 -6.40
C LEU A 172 -1.72 -26.85 -7.11
N VAL A 173 -2.64 -26.09 -7.69
CA VAL A 173 -3.64 -26.65 -8.61
C VAL A 173 -2.94 -26.86 -9.94
N ALA A 174 -2.36 -28.03 -10.15
CA ALA A 174 -2.02 -28.54 -11.47
C ALA A 174 -3.10 -29.56 -11.84
N VAL A 175 -4.21 -29.08 -12.40
CA VAL A 175 -5.13 -29.96 -13.15
C VAL A 175 -4.52 -30.11 -14.53
N HIS A 176 -3.79 -31.20 -14.75
CA HIS A 176 -3.39 -31.62 -16.09
C HIS A 176 -4.29 -32.78 -16.52
N PHE A 177 -5.14 -32.52 -17.51
CA PHE A 177 -5.86 -33.55 -18.29
C PHE A 177 -4.86 -34.32 -19.17
N GLY A 178 -4.99 -35.64 -19.31
CA GLY A 178 -4.21 -36.38 -20.32
C GLY A 178 -4.17 -37.90 -20.20
N ALA A 179 -5.22 -38.56 -20.70
CA ALA A 179 -5.28 -39.83 -21.45
C ALA A 179 -4.35 -41.04 -21.13
N ALA A 180 -5.02 -42.16 -20.80
CA ALA A 180 -4.93 -43.52 -21.38
C ALA A 180 -3.56 -44.25 -21.52
N LEU A 181 -3.44 -45.45 -20.92
CA LEU A 181 -3.27 -46.72 -21.66
C LEU A 181 -3.42 -47.97 -20.75
N ARG A 182 -4.04 -49.02 -21.34
CA ARG A 182 -4.19 -50.42 -20.86
C ARG A 182 -2.88 -51.08 -20.38
N ARG A 183 -2.96 -51.97 -19.36
CA ARG A 183 -2.62 -53.41 -19.51
C ARG A 183 -3.07 -54.30 -18.34
N LEU A 184 -3.58 -55.48 -18.73
CA LEU A 184 -3.83 -56.69 -17.95
C LEU A 184 -2.63 -57.17 -17.12
N GLN A 185 -2.92 -57.83 -15.99
CA GLN A 185 -2.25 -58.98 -15.32
C GLN A 185 -2.63 -58.91 -13.82
N LEU A 186 -3.19 -59.88 -13.13
CA LEU A 186 -3.57 -61.29 -13.34
C LEU A 186 -4.85 -61.53 -12.53
#